data_AF-A0A7M7HNY0-F1
#
_entry.id   AF-A0A7M7HNY0-F1
#
_cell.length_a   1.000
_cell.length_b   1.000
_cell.length_c   1.000
_cell.angle_alpha   90.00
_cell.angle_beta   90.00
_cell.angle_gamma   90.00
#
_symmetry.space_group_name_H-M   'P 1'
#
loop_
_entity.id
_entity.type
_entity.pdbx_description
1 polymer ?
#
loop_
_entity_poly.entity_id
_entity_poly.type
_entity_poly.pdbx_seq_one_letter_code
_entity_poly.pdbx_strand_id
1 'polypeptide(L)'
;MASPDTIIFGEVAFQLERVVLSRVFRGGSKQLTGYTLSNMEKMIQSHYDNHERPMLGRQLDEIEGELHMCGWDRDYHPGLVAHLIKKFGTFPTNTKAKSAARKRGWTEPQALKEEVLWRIPKEYIHDMIIILDCFFYLSEKYNISLFTW
;
A
#
# COMPACT_ATOMS: atom_id res chain seq x y z
N MET A 1 9.89 20.38 2.30
CA MET A 1 9.12 19.42 3.14
C MET A 1 7.75 19.27 2.52
N ALA A 2 7.26 18.04 2.33
CA ALA A 2 5.91 17.81 1.81
C ALA A 2 4.88 18.37 2.80
N SER A 3 3.84 19.05 2.31
CA SER A 3 2.75 19.52 3.16
C SER A 3 1.87 18.32 3.56
N PRO A 4 1.17 18.37 4.71
CA PRO A 4 0.22 17.32 5.10
C PRO A 4 -0.80 16.97 4.01
N ASP A 5 -1.15 17.96 3.18
CA ASP A 5 -2.10 17.82 2.07
C ASP A 5 -1.52 17.03 0.88
N THR A 6 -0.19 16.92 0.78
CA THR A 6 0.49 16.13 -0.25
C THR A 6 1.02 14.79 0.29
N ILE A 7 1.32 14.72 1.59
CA ILE A 7 1.79 13.49 2.27
C ILE A 7 0.76 12.36 2.11
N ILE A 8 -0.53 12.68 2.06
CA ILE A 8 -1.59 11.67 1.94
C ILE A 8 -1.44 10.75 0.72
N PHE A 9 -0.87 11.24 -0.39
CA PHE A 9 -0.67 10.42 -1.59
C PHE A 9 0.38 9.31 -1.36
N GLY A 10 1.50 9.67 -0.74
CA GLY A 10 2.53 8.72 -0.36
C GLY A 10 2.07 7.82 0.79
N GLU A 11 1.28 8.36 1.72
CA GLU A 11 0.70 7.59 2.83
C GLU A 11 -0.26 6.50 2.34
N VAL A 12 -1.17 6.79 1.41
CA VAL A 12 -2.08 5.78 0.83
C VAL A 12 -1.29 4.67 0.15
N ALA A 13 -0.30 5.04 -0.68
CA ALA A 13 0.58 4.08 -1.34
C ALA A 13 1.35 3.23 -0.32
N PHE A 14 1.82 3.83 0.77
CA PHE A 14 2.46 3.14 1.88
C PHE A 14 1.51 2.17 2.59
N GLN A 15 0.30 2.60 2.96
CA GLN A 15 -0.66 1.73 3.64
C GLN A 15 -1.03 0.51 2.77
N LEU A 16 -1.22 0.70 1.46
CA LEU A 16 -1.40 -0.41 0.51
C LEU A 16 -0.20 -1.37 0.54
N GLU A 17 1.03 -0.86 0.37
CA GLU A 17 2.24 -1.68 0.40
C GLU A 17 2.32 -2.50 1.70
N ARG A 18 2.01 -1.86 2.83
CA ARG A 18 2.05 -2.52 4.14
C ARG A 18 1.00 -3.63 4.28
N VAL A 19 -0.22 -3.41 3.80
CA VAL A 19 -1.28 -4.44 3.78
C VAL A 19 -0.85 -5.65 2.95
N VAL A 20 -0.40 -5.43 1.70
CA VAL A 20 0.04 -6.51 0.79
C VAL A 20 1.21 -7.28 1.40
N LEU A 21 2.26 -6.59 1.86
CA LEU A 21 3.42 -7.25 2.46
C LEU A 21 3.04 -8.07 3.70
N SER A 22 2.16 -7.53 4.55
CA SER A 22 1.68 -8.26 5.73
C SER A 22 0.92 -9.54 5.37
N ARG A 23 0.25 -9.57 4.20
CA ARG A 23 -0.54 -10.72 3.75
C ARG A 23 0.35 -11.83 3.19
N VAL A 24 1.36 -11.46 2.42
CA VAL A 24 2.33 -12.41 1.86
C VAL A 24 3.19 -12.99 2.98
N PHE A 25 3.90 -12.13 3.71
CA PHE A 25 4.94 -12.56 4.65
C PHE A 25 4.44 -12.83 6.08
N ARG A 26 3.17 -12.54 6.39
CA ARG A 26 2.55 -12.68 7.73
C ARG A 26 3.33 -12.00 8.87
N GLY A 27 4.14 -11.00 8.53
CA GLY A 27 5.03 -10.30 9.45
C GLY A 27 4.50 -8.93 9.89
N GLY A 28 4.89 -8.48 11.08
CA GLY A 28 4.66 -7.11 11.55
C GLY A 28 5.62 -6.08 10.91
N SER A 29 5.39 -4.78 11.13
CA SER A 29 6.14 -3.69 10.46
C SER A 29 7.66 -3.81 10.58
N LYS A 30 8.16 -4.19 11.77
CA LYS A 30 9.60 -4.31 12.03
C LYS A 30 10.27 -5.43 11.21
N GLN A 31 9.58 -6.54 11.01
CA GLN A 31 10.12 -7.70 10.28
C GLN A 31 10.19 -7.44 8.77
N LEU A 32 9.34 -6.55 8.27
CA LEU A 32 9.23 -6.22 6.85
C LEU A 32 10.01 -4.94 6.49
N THR A 33 11.03 -4.61 7.27
CA THR A 33 11.91 -3.47 6.98
C THR A 33 12.71 -3.77 5.72
N GLY A 34 12.64 -2.89 4.71
CA GLY A 34 13.33 -3.07 3.43
C GLY A 34 12.57 -3.93 2.40
N TYR A 35 11.45 -4.53 2.80
CA TYR A 35 10.54 -5.22 1.89
C TYR A 35 9.66 -4.17 1.21
N THR A 36 9.51 -4.29 -0.11
CA THR A 36 8.67 -3.42 -0.95
C THR A 36 7.88 -4.29 -1.91
N LEU A 37 6.81 -3.75 -2.50
CA LEU A 37 6.06 -4.48 -3.53
C LEU A 37 6.95 -4.90 -4.69
N SER A 38 7.92 -4.06 -5.05
CA SER A 38 8.84 -4.29 -6.18
C SER A 38 9.93 -5.33 -5.90
N ASN A 39 10.07 -5.83 -4.68
CA ASN A 39 11.12 -6.78 -4.33
C ASN A 39 10.62 -8.06 -3.65
N MET A 40 9.30 -8.29 -3.58
CA MET A 40 8.71 -9.42 -2.85
C MET A 40 9.27 -10.77 -3.31
N GLU A 41 9.29 -11.03 -4.63
CA GLU A 41 9.86 -12.27 -5.18
C GLU A 41 11.32 -12.46 -4.77
N LYS A 42 12.14 -11.41 -4.88
CA LYS A 42 13.54 -11.43 -4.47
C LYS A 42 13.68 -11.72 -2.98
N MET A 43 12.82 -11.13 -2.15
CA MET A 43 12.82 -11.34 -0.72
C MET A 43 12.46 -12.79 -0.36
N ILE A 44 11.44 -13.36 -1.02
CA ILE A 44 11.08 -14.78 -0.89
C ILE A 44 12.28 -15.67 -1.23
N GLN A 45 12.97 -15.41 -2.34
CA GLN A 45 14.12 -16.23 -2.77
C GLN A 45 15.35 -16.07 -1.87
N SER A 46 15.56 -14.89 -1.28
CA SER A 46 16.81 -14.59 -0.56
C SER A 46 16.73 -14.88 0.93
N HIS A 47 15.54 -14.76 1.55
CA HIS A 47 15.38 -14.81 3.00
C HIS A 47 14.68 -16.06 3.53
N TYR A 48 14.01 -16.83 2.67
CA TYR A 48 13.22 -18.00 3.07
C TYR A 48 13.79 -19.29 2.47
N ASP A 49 13.57 -20.40 3.16
CA ASP A 49 14.09 -21.71 2.74
C ASP A 49 13.18 -22.41 1.71
N ASN A 50 13.61 -23.58 1.22
CA ASN A 50 12.85 -24.32 0.22
C ASN A 50 11.52 -24.90 0.73
N HIS A 51 11.29 -24.94 2.05
CA HIS A 51 10.03 -25.40 2.64
C HIS A 51 9.02 -24.26 2.72
N GLU A 52 9.47 -23.04 3.02
CA GLU A 52 8.61 -21.86 3.15
C GLU A 52 8.28 -21.21 1.80
N ARG A 53 9.22 -21.21 0.86
CA ARG A 53 9.06 -20.57 -0.47
C ARG A 53 7.79 -20.97 -1.23
N PRO A 54 7.39 -22.25 -1.32
CA PRO A 54 6.17 -22.62 -2.04
C PRO A 54 4.90 -22.01 -1.44
N MET A 55 4.83 -21.89 -0.11
CA MET A 55 3.70 -21.27 0.57
C MET A 55 3.65 -19.76 0.30
N LEU A 56 4.79 -19.08 0.44
CA LEU A 56 4.89 -17.63 0.19
C LEU A 56 4.64 -17.29 -1.27
N GLY A 57 5.11 -18.12 -2.20
CA GLY A 57 4.83 -18.00 -3.63
C GLY A 57 3.32 -18.06 -3.92
N ARG A 58 2.61 -19.04 -3.35
CA ARG A 58 1.14 -19.10 -3.47
C ARG A 58 0.44 -17.88 -2.89
N GLN A 59 0.88 -17.39 -1.73
CA GLN A 59 0.32 -16.17 -1.14
C GLN A 59 0.57 -14.93 -2.00
N LEU A 60 1.73 -14.87 -2.67
CA LEU A 60 2.04 -13.81 -3.63
C LEU A 60 1.14 -13.93 -4.88
N ASP A 61 0.99 -15.12 -5.46
CA ASP A 61 0.12 -15.33 -6.61
C ASP A 61 -1.35 -14.97 -6.29
N GLU A 62 -1.83 -15.34 -5.10
CA GLU A 62 -3.16 -15.00 -4.62
C GLU A 62 -3.36 -13.48 -4.51
N ILE A 63 -2.42 -12.76 -3.87
CA ILE A 63 -2.54 -11.31 -3.70
C ILE A 63 -2.40 -10.57 -5.04
N GLU A 64 -1.53 -11.04 -5.93
CA GLU A 64 -1.39 -10.47 -7.28
C GLU A 64 -2.66 -10.65 -8.11
N GLY A 65 -3.32 -11.81 -8.00
CA GLY A 65 -4.61 -12.04 -8.64
C GLY A 65 -5.70 -11.10 -8.13
N GLU A 66 -5.74 -10.87 -6.80
CA GLU A 66 -6.65 -9.91 -6.17
C GLU A 66 -6.42 -8.48 -6.65
N LEU A 67 -5.16 -8.04 -6.67
CA LEU A 67 -4.78 -6.71 -7.15
C LEU A 67 -5.12 -6.56 -8.64
N HIS A 68 -4.86 -7.57 -9.45
CA HIS A 68 -5.12 -7.54 -10.89
C HIS A 68 -6.59 -7.30 -11.22
N MET A 69 -7.52 -7.85 -10.41
CA MET A 69 -8.95 -7.59 -10.55
C MET A 69 -9.33 -6.11 -10.37
N CYS A 70 -8.52 -5.34 -9.65
CA CYS A 70 -8.68 -3.90 -9.46
C CYS A 70 -7.97 -3.07 -10.55
N GLY A 71 -7.40 -3.70 -11.58
CA GLY A 71 -6.64 -3.04 -12.64
C GLY A 71 -5.15 -2.91 -12.36
N TRP A 72 -4.64 -3.57 -11.33
CA TRP A 72 -3.21 -3.57 -11.02
C TRP A 72 -2.38 -4.26 -12.11
N ASP A 73 -1.39 -3.53 -12.59
CA ASP A 73 -0.28 -4.01 -13.43
C ASP A 73 0.94 -4.34 -12.55
N ARG A 74 1.33 -5.62 -12.54
CA ARG A 74 2.44 -6.18 -11.75
C ARG A 74 3.81 -5.63 -12.12
N ASP A 75 4.00 -5.18 -13.36
CA ASP A 75 5.30 -4.72 -13.85
C ASP A 75 5.47 -3.20 -13.68
N TYR A 76 4.36 -2.48 -13.52
CA TYR A 76 4.35 -1.02 -13.42
C TYR A 76 4.07 -0.50 -11.99
N HIS A 77 2.96 -0.92 -11.38
CA HIS A 77 2.47 -0.29 -10.15
C HIS A 77 3.36 -0.49 -8.91
N PRO A 78 4.06 -1.63 -8.72
CA PRO A 78 5.01 -1.74 -7.60
C PRO A 78 6.10 -0.66 -7.64
N GLY A 79 6.60 -0.33 -8.82
CA GLY A 79 7.57 0.75 -9.00
C GLY A 79 6.95 2.13 -8.76
N LEU A 80 5.72 2.34 -9.23
CA LEU A 80 4.98 3.58 -9.00
C LEU A 80 4.70 3.82 -7.51
N VAL A 81 4.28 2.80 -6.76
CA VAL A 81 4.05 2.91 -5.31
C VAL A 81 5.31 3.37 -4.60
N ALA A 82 6.45 2.73 -4.87
CA ALA A 82 7.73 3.15 -4.30
C ALA A 82 8.09 4.61 -4.67
N HIS A 83 7.81 5.01 -5.92
CA HIS A 83 7.99 6.38 -6.38
C HIS A 83 7.09 7.39 -5.64
N LEU A 84 5.80 7.09 -5.45
CA LEU A 84 4.86 7.96 -4.75
C LEU A 84 5.24 8.14 -3.28
N ILE A 85 5.59 7.05 -2.60
CA ILE A 85 6.10 7.07 -1.22
C ILE A 85 7.33 7.96 -1.12
N LYS A 86 8.30 7.81 -2.03
CA LYS A 86 9.53 8.62 -2.06
C LYS A 86 9.26 10.08 -2.38
N LYS A 87 8.37 10.37 -3.34
CA LYS A 87 8.09 11.72 -3.85
C LYS A 87 7.29 12.54 -2.84
N PHE A 88 6.26 11.97 -2.25
CA PHE A 88 5.31 12.68 -1.38
C PHE A 88 5.58 12.46 0.10
N GLY A 89 6.34 11.43 0.46
CA GLY A 89 6.60 11.05 1.84
C GLY A 89 5.41 10.39 2.50
N THR A 90 5.60 9.99 3.75
CA THR A 90 4.59 9.37 4.61
C THR A 90 4.54 10.11 5.94
N PHE A 91 3.51 9.85 6.74
CA PHE A 91 3.51 10.34 8.11
C PHE A 91 4.66 9.69 8.89
N PRO A 92 5.40 10.45 9.71
CA PRO A 92 6.58 9.93 10.38
C PRO A 92 6.26 8.90 11.47
N THR A 93 5.00 8.83 11.91
CA THR A 93 4.51 7.79 12.80
C THR A 93 3.06 7.45 12.48
N ASN A 94 2.70 6.18 12.69
CA ASN A 94 1.32 5.69 12.62
C ASN A 94 0.35 6.52 13.48
N THR A 95 0.76 6.93 14.69
CA THR A 95 -0.06 7.79 15.55
C THR A 95 -0.40 9.12 14.88
N LYS A 96 0.53 9.72 14.13
CA LYS A 96 0.29 10.94 13.38
C LYS A 96 -0.61 10.70 12.17
N ALA A 97 -0.43 9.58 11.45
CA ALA A 97 -1.32 9.17 10.37
C ALA A 97 -2.76 9.02 10.86
N LYS A 98 -2.98 8.26 11.92
CA LYS A 98 -4.30 8.08 12.58
C LYS A 98 -4.90 9.38 13.05
N SER A 99 -4.11 10.26 13.66
CA SER A 99 -4.59 11.56 14.14
C SER A 99 -5.03 12.45 12.97
N ALA A 100 -4.24 12.51 11.90
CA ALA A 100 -4.58 13.25 10.69
C ALA A 100 -5.86 12.69 10.03
N ALA A 101 -5.93 11.37 9.89
CA ALA A 101 -7.08 10.70 9.29
C ALA A 101 -8.38 10.98 10.06
N ARG A 102 -8.36 10.88 11.39
CA ARG A 102 -9.53 11.22 12.23
C ARG A 102 -9.92 12.69 12.10
N LYS A 103 -8.94 13.61 12.10
CA LYS A 103 -9.22 15.05 12.00
C LYS A 103 -9.80 15.44 10.63
N ARG A 104 -9.40 14.74 9.57
CA ARG A 104 -9.76 15.05 8.18
C ARG A 104 -10.91 14.20 7.64
N GLY A 105 -11.37 13.19 8.37
CA GLY A 105 -12.43 12.28 7.91
C GLY A 105 -11.96 11.17 6.98
N TRP A 106 -10.65 10.97 6.82
CA TRP A 106 -10.07 9.96 5.92
C TRP A 106 -10.26 8.51 6.38
N THR A 107 -10.89 8.28 7.53
CA THR A 107 -11.21 6.93 7.99
C THR A 107 -12.34 6.27 7.19
N GLU A 108 -13.07 7.06 6.40
CA GLU A 108 -14.10 6.59 5.49
C GLU A 108 -13.50 6.49 4.06
N PRO A 109 -13.58 5.33 3.39
CA PRO A 109 -12.96 5.10 2.09
C PRO A 109 -13.34 6.13 1.01
N GLN A 110 -14.64 6.45 0.89
CA GLN A 110 -15.11 7.35 -0.16
C GLN A 110 -14.61 8.79 0.04
N ALA A 111 -14.65 9.29 1.27
CA ALA A 111 -14.13 10.61 1.65
C ALA A 111 -12.61 10.70 1.42
N LEU A 112 -11.87 9.63 1.71
CA LEU A 112 -10.44 9.57 1.40
C LEU A 112 -10.19 9.60 -0.11
N LYS A 113 -10.94 8.83 -0.90
CA LYS A 113 -10.83 8.80 -2.36
C LYS A 113 -11.12 10.17 -2.97
N GLU A 114 -12.19 10.84 -2.54
CA GLU A 114 -12.53 12.18 -3.01
C GLU A 114 -11.43 13.20 -2.71
N GLU A 115 -10.92 13.24 -1.47
CA GLU A 115 -9.86 14.18 -1.10
C GLU A 115 -8.55 13.91 -1.87
N VAL A 116 -8.19 12.64 -2.05
CA VAL A 116 -6.98 12.26 -2.77
C VAL A 116 -7.09 12.65 -4.25
N LEU A 117 -8.19 12.27 -4.91
CA LEU A 117 -8.39 12.52 -6.34
C LEU A 117 -8.58 14.00 -6.65
N TRP A 118 -9.13 14.78 -5.71
CA TRP A 118 -9.25 16.23 -5.86
C TRP A 118 -7.89 16.94 -5.92
N ARG A 119 -6.87 16.41 -5.24
CA ARG A 119 -5.61 17.12 -5.00
C ARG A 119 -4.40 16.53 -5.71
N ILE A 120 -4.46 15.26 -6.09
CA ILE A 120 -3.31 14.60 -6.71
C ILE A 120 -2.97 15.23 -8.06
N PRO A 121 -1.67 15.38 -8.42
CA PRO A 121 -1.30 15.84 -9.74
C PRO A 121 -1.95 14.99 -10.84
N LYS A 122 -2.42 15.66 -11.90
CA LYS A 122 -3.28 15.05 -12.93
C LYS A 122 -2.64 13.83 -13.58
N GLU A 123 -1.31 13.81 -13.69
CA GLU A 123 -0.55 12.71 -14.25
C GLU A 123 -0.66 11.40 -13.47
N TYR A 124 -1.13 11.42 -12.21
CA TYR A 124 -1.28 10.22 -11.37
C TYR A 124 -2.73 9.83 -11.10
N ILE A 125 -3.72 10.55 -11.62
CA ILE A 125 -5.14 10.31 -11.26
C ILE A 125 -5.55 8.86 -11.56
N HIS A 126 -5.23 8.37 -12.76
CA HIS A 126 -5.61 7.02 -13.17
C HIS A 126 -4.99 5.96 -12.26
N ASP A 127 -3.68 6.03 -12.02
CA ASP A 127 -2.99 5.04 -11.20
C ASP A 127 -3.39 5.13 -9.73
N MET A 128 -3.70 6.33 -9.23
CA MET A 128 -4.17 6.50 -7.87
C MET A 128 -5.57 5.94 -7.66
N ILE A 129 -6.43 5.94 -8.68
CA ILE A 129 -7.72 5.22 -8.62
C ILE A 129 -7.45 3.73 -8.39
N ILE A 130 -6.54 3.12 -9.17
CA ILE A 130 -6.19 1.70 -9.03
C ILE A 130 -5.59 1.41 -7.65
N ILE A 131 -4.67 2.25 -7.16
CA ILE A 131 -4.07 2.11 -5.83
C ILE A 131 -5.13 2.18 -4.74
N LEU A 132 -6.06 3.14 -4.81
CA LEU A 132 -7.14 3.28 -3.84
C LEU A 132 -8.11 2.09 -3.88
N ASP A 133 -8.48 1.63 -5.08
CA ASP A 133 -9.40 0.51 -5.25
C ASP A 133 -8.77 -0.79 -4.73
N CYS A 134 -7.49 -1.04 -5.04
CA CYS A 134 -6.72 -2.13 -4.43
C CYS A 134 -6.70 -2.01 -2.91
N PHE A 135 -6.38 -0.81 -2.41
CA PHE A 135 -6.24 -0.60 -0.97
C PHE A 135 -7.54 -0.85 -0.22
N PHE A 136 -8.64 -0.30 -0.71
CA PHE A 136 -9.95 -0.45 -0.08
C PHE A 136 -10.47 -1.87 -0.17
N TYR A 137 -10.30 -2.53 -1.33
CA TYR A 137 -10.67 -3.93 -1.49
C TYR A 137 -9.96 -4.81 -0.45
N LEU A 138 -8.64 -4.67 -0.32
CA LEU A 138 -7.86 -5.47 0.64
C LEU A 138 -8.19 -5.09 2.10
N SER A 139 -8.38 -3.81 2.39
CA SER A 139 -8.78 -3.34 3.72
C SER A 139 -10.14 -3.90 4.15
N GLU A 140 -11.12 -3.90 3.26
CA GLU A 140 -12.43 -4.48 3.51
C GLU A 140 -12.33 -6.00 3.67
N LYS A 141 -11.70 -6.68 2.70
CA LYS A 141 -11.56 -8.14 2.68
C LYS A 141 -10.88 -8.69 3.94
N TYR A 142 -9.85 -8.01 4.42
CA TYR A 142 -9.08 -8.43 5.59
C TYR A 142 -9.48 -7.72 6.88
N ASN A 143 -10.53 -6.90 6.85
CA ASN A 143 -11.01 -6.11 7.99
C ASN A 143 -9.89 -5.27 8.66
N ILE A 144 -9.07 -4.61 7.83
CA ILE A 144 -7.93 -3.77 8.23
C ILE A 144 -8.33 -2.30 8.09
N SER A 145 -8.15 -1.51 9.16
CA SER A 145 -8.40 -0.07 9.13
C SER A 145 -7.43 0.64 8.16
N LEU A 146 -7.91 1.67 7.45
CA LEU A 146 -7.16 2.41 6.42
C LEU A 146 -5.87 3.08 6.94
N PHE A 147 -5.73 3.29 8.24
CA PHE A 147 -4.51 3.84 8.82
C PHE A 147 -4.06 2.94 9.95
N THR A 148 -3.57 1.75 9.58
CA THR A 148 -3.14 0.72 10.54
C THR A 148 -1.64 0.74 10.76
N TRP A 149 -0.86 1.10 9.74
CA TRP A 149 0.59 0.90 9.70
C TRP A 149 1.38 2.16 10.04
#